data_AF-A0A968ZFK8-F1
#
_entry.id   AF-A0A968ZFK8-F1
#
_cell.length_a   1.000
_cell.length_b   1.000
_cell.length_c   1.000
_cell.angle_alpha   90.00
_cell.angle_beta   90.00
_cell.angle_gamma   90.00
#
_symmetry.space_group_name_H-M   'P 1'
#
loop_
_entity.id
_entity.type
_entity.pdbx_description
1 polymer ?
#
loop_
_entity_poly.entity_id
_entity_poly.type
_entity_poly.pdbx_seq_one_letter_code
_entity_poly.pdbx_strand_id
1 'polypeptide(L)'
;MRSSLFVVFVFLLGPAFQADAQVVQWANALDFEYNAFGPDNWSGKQVLGEPDAKPYGSPSERAFRLKEESGFGTVVVEFAQPMEVSFVVIVESHLPGRVADVSLIDDRGHQIPHLHQRALSQFRTFSCFTHRHFAHLVSGEGRRGQFEYY
;
A
#
# COMPACT_ATOMS: atom_id res chain seq x y z
N MET A 1 -17.93 35.22 57.26
CA MET A 1 -16.52 35.04 56.86
C MET A 1 -16.40 33.71 56.13
N ARG A 2 -15.88 33.74 54.89
CA ARG A 2 -15.00 32.76 54.19
C ARG A 2 -15.19 31.26 54.55
N SER A 3 -15.37 30.31 53.65
CA SER A 3 -15.39 30.27 52.19
C SER A 3 -15.93 28.87 51.83
N SER A 4 -16.96 28.80 50.99
CA SER A 4 -17.16 27.63 50.12
C SER A 4 -15.88 27.39 49.33
N LEU A 5 -15.48 26.13 49.17
CA LEU A 5 -14.89 25.56 47.94
C LEU A 5 -14.50 24.11 48.24
N PHE A 6 -15.47 23.20 48.24
CA PHE A 6 -15.21 21.78 47.96
C PHE A 6 -15.60 21.56 46.50
N VAL A 7 -14.81 22.18 45.60
CA VAL A 7 -14.99 22.02 44.15
C VAL A 7 -14.45 20.64 43.78
N VAL A 8 -15.39 19.69 43.68
CA VAL A 8 -15.48 18.64 42.66
C VAL A 8 -14.16 18.32 41.96
N PHE A 9 -13.33 17.49 42.59
CA PHE A 9 -12.18 16.84 41.96
C PHE A 9 -12.63 15.52 41.31
N VAL A 10 -13.57 15.57 40.36
CA VAL A 10 -14.17 14.35 39.73
C VAL A 10 -14.13 14.39 38.19
N PHE A 11 -13.52 15.40 37.56
CA PHE A 11 -13.61 15.59 36.10
C PHE A 11 -12.27 15.59 35.35
N LEU A 12 -11.32 14.73 35.75
CA LEU A 12 -10.04 14.54 35.01
C LEU A 12 -9.69 13.08 34.70
N LEU A 13 -10.66 12.18 34.71
CA LEU A 13 -10.57 10.90 33.98
C LEU A 13 -11.68 10.87 32.92
N GLY A 14 -11.48 11.63 31.84
CA GLY A 14 -12.25 11.39 30.62
C GLY A 14 -11.95 9.96 30.13
N PRO A 15 -12.91 9.26 29.49
CA PRO A 15 -12.64 7.96 28.91
C PRO A 15 -11.46 8.11 27.96
N ALA A 16 -10.39 7.34 28.21
CA ALA A 16 -9.31 7.20 27.26
C ALA A 16 -9.93 6.62 26.00
N PHE A 17 -10.18 7.47 25.00
CA PHE A 17 -10.51 7.02 23.66
C PHE A 17 -9.36 6.14 23.23
N GLN A 18 -9.57 4.82 23.21
CA GLN A 18 -8.65 3.89 22.57
C GLN A 18 -8.72 4.23 21.09
N ALA A 19 -7.75 5.02 20.62
CA ALA A 19 -7.51 5.18 19.21
C ALA A 19 -7.09 3.81 18.69
N ASP A 20 -7.92 3.18 17.85
CA ASP A 20 -7.51 1.98 17.12
C ASP A 20 -6.34 2.38 16.21
N ALA A 21 -5.15 1.91 16.57
CA ALA A 21 -3.98 2.07 15.73
C ALA A 21 -4.22 1.25 14.46
N GLN A 22 -4.06 1.87 13.29
CA GLN A 22 -4.12 1.12 12.04
C GLN A 22 -3.05 0.04 12.03
N VAL A 23 -3.47 -1.22 11.86
CA VAL A 23 -2.56 -2.34 11.73
C VAL A 23 -1.96 -2.33 10.33
N VAL A 24 -0.64 -2.09 10.25
CA VAL A 24 0.12 -2.15 9.00
C VAL A 24 0.76 -3.51 8.88
N GLN A 25 0.66 -4.10 7.70
CA GLN A 25 1.36 -5.33 7.35
C GLN A 25 2.15 -5.11 6.07
N TRP A 26 3.43 -5.48 6.11
CA TRP A 26 4.29 -5.44 4.93
C TRP A 26 4.20 -6.75 4.15
N ALA A 27 4.50 -6.69 2.86
CA ALA A 27 4.64 -7.88 2.04
C ALA A 27 5.70 -8.80 2.64
N ASN A 28 5.38 -10.08 2.81
CA ASN A 28 6.18 -11.04 3.54
C ASN A 28 6.90 -12.03 2.61
N ALA A 29 6.23 -12.46 1.54
CA ALA A 29 6.81 -13.37 0.56
C ALA A 29 6.44 -12.96 -0.87
N LEU A 30 7.31 -13.31 -1.81
CA LEU A 30 7.08 -13.15 -3.23
C LEU A 30 6.47 -14.45 -3.76
N ASP A 31 5.27 -14.38 -4.31
CA ASP A 31 4.61 -15.53 -4.94
C ASP A 31 4.99 -15.59 -6.42
N PHE A 32 4.85 -14.48 -7.14
CA PHE A 32 5.10 -14.43 -8.57
C PHE A 32 5.65 -13.07 -9.01
N GLU A 33 6.51 -13.09 -10.03
CA GLU A 33 6.95 -11.90 -10.74
C GLU A 33 7.01 -12.16 -12.25
N TYR A 34 6.67 -11.13 -13.02
CA TYR A 34 6.82 -11.11 -14.47
C TYR A 34 7.51 -9.82 -14.92
N ASN A 35 8.46 -9.97 -15.84
CA ASN A 35 9.22 -8.89 -16.47
C ASN A 35 10.07 -8.04 -15.51
N ALA A 36 10.51 -8.63 -14.39
CA ALA A 36 11.53 -8.04 -13.53
C ALA A 36 12.84 -7.81 -14.29
N PHE A 37 13.59 -6.77 -13.93
CA PHE A 37 14.85 -6.42 -14.59
C PHE A 37 15.95 -7.47 -14.41
N GLY A 38 16.03 -8.05 -13.21
CA GLY A 38 17.02 -9.08 -12.87
C GLY A 38 16.53 -10.01 -11.77
N PRO A 39 17.25 -11.11 -11.51
CA PRO A 39 16.83 -12.15 -10.56
C PRO A 39 17.03 -11.78 -9.08
N ASP A 40 17.87 -10.78 -8.79
CA ASP A 40 18.21 -10.36 -7.43
C ASP A 40 18.01 -8.84 -7.27
N ASN A 41 18.85 -8.05 -7.95
CA ASN A 41 18.70 -6.60 -8.02
C ASN A 41 17.54 -6.24 -8.92
N TRP A 42 16.77 -5.22 -8.51
CA TRP A 42 15.58 -4.78 -9.24
C TRP A 42 14.49 -5.86 -9.44
N SER A 43 14.53 -6.92 -8.64
CA SER A 43 13.53 -7.99 -8.64
C SER A 43 12.31 -7.66 -7.77
N GLY A 44 11.27 -8.47 -7.87
CA GLY A 44 10.10 -8.44 -7.01
C GLY A 44 10.44 -8.75 -5.55
N LYS A 45 11.57 -9.40 -5.26
CA LYS A 45 12.03 -9.59 -3.87
C LYS A 45 12.24 -8.25 -3.15
N GLN A 46 12.50 -7.17 -3.91
CA GLN A 46 12.71 -5.83 -3.38
C GLN A 46 11.41 -5.13 -2.96
N VAL A 47 10.23 -5.71 -3.21
CA VAL A 47 8.96 -5.17 -2.69
C VAL A 47 8.60 -5.71 -1.30
N LEU A 48 9.37 -6.66 -0.77
CA LEU A 48 9.12 -7.29 0.52
C LEU A 48 9.63 -6.41 1.67
N GLY A 49 8.93 -6.47 2.80
CA GLY A 49 9.26 -5.69 3.99
C GLY A 49 8.92 -4.21 3.88
N GLU A 50 9.53 -3.42 4.75
CA GLU A 50 9.37 -1.97 4.76
C GLU A 50 10.11 -1.33 3.58
N PRO A 51 9.50 -0.35 2.87
CA PRO A 51 10.14 0.33 1.75
C PRO A 51 11.48 0.99 2.12
N ASP A 52 12.56 0.60 1.44
CA ASP A 52 13.90 1.11 1.73
C ASP A 52 14.70 1.58 0.50
N ALA A 53 14.02 1.70 -0.65
CA ALA A 53 14.57 2.27 -1.88
C ALA A 53 14.88 3.77 -1.71
N LYS A 54 16.16 4.08 -1.54
CA LYS A 54 16.70 5.44 -1.41
C LYS A 54 17.86 5.67 -2.39
N PRO A 55 18.12 6.92 -2.81
CA PRO A 55 17.29 8.11 -2.62
C PRO A 55 16.04 8.10 -3.51
N TYR A 56 14.99 8.82 -3.11
CA TYR A 56 13.79 9.01 -3.94
C TYR A 56 14.10 9.90 -5.16
N GLY A 57 13.41 9.64 -6.28
CA GLY A 57 13.60 10.34 -7.54
C GLY A 57 14.74 9.79 -8.41
N SER A 58 15.38 8.69 -8.01
CA SER A 58 16.45 8.02 -8.78
C SER A 58 16.29 6.50 -8.72
N PRO A 59 16.76 5.76 -9.74
CA PRO A 59 16.76 4.30 -9.70
C PRO A 59 17.56 3.77 -8.50
N SER A 60 17.02 2.77 -7.80
CA SER A 60 17.69 2.07 -6.71
C SER A 60 17.57 0.56 -6.92
N GLU A 61 18.66 -0.19 -6.71
CA GLU A 61 18.66 -1.66 -6.82
C GLU A 61 17.76 -2.33 -5.78
N ARG A 62 17.38 -1.58 -4.74
CA ARG A 62 16.43 -1.95 -3.68
C ARG A 62 14.96 -1.68 -4.03
N ALA A 63 14.66 -1.39 -5.28
CA ALA A 63 13.29 -1.21 -5.77
C ALA A 63 13.02 -2.19 -6.90
N PHE A 64 11.78 -2.67 -7.04
CA PHE A 64 11.37 -3.40 -8.23
C PHE A 64 11.47 -2.51 -9.47
N ARG A 65 11.94 -3.08 -10.59
CA ARG A 65 11.96 -2.42 -11.89
C ARG A 65 11.64 -3.41 -12.99
N LEU A 66 10.92 -2.95 -14.00
CA LEU A 66 10.73 -3.71 -15.23
C LEU A 66 12.04 -3.78 -16.03
N LYS A 67 12.23 -4.90 -16.73
CA LYS A 67 13.34 -5.08 -17.68
C LYS A 67 13.30 -4.05 -18.80
N GLU A 68 12.11 -3.76 -19.30
CA GLU A 68 11.86 -2.79 -20.36
C GLU A 68 11.02 -1.64 -19.82
N GLU A 69 11.48 -0.40 -20.04
CA GLU A 69 10.79 0.77 -19.53
C GLU A 69 9.40 0.96 -20.17
N SER A 70 9.21 0.61 -21.43
CA SER A 70 7.90 0.65 -22.09
C SER A 70 7.06 -0.62 -21.91
N GLY A 71 7.55 -1.59 -21.13
CA GLY A 71 6.87 -2.87 -20.94
C GLY A 71 5.77 -2.83 -19.87
N PHE A 72 5.10 -3.98 -19.72
CA PHE A 72 4.23 -4.26 -18.57
C PHE A 72 4.86 -5.34 -17.70
N GLY A 73 4.50 -5.39 -16.43
CA GLY A 73 4.92 -6.44 -15.52
C GLY A 73 3.96 -6.62 -14.35
N THR A 74 4.18 -7.70 -13.62
CA THR A 74 3.31 -8.09 -12.51
C THR A 74 4.18 -8.53 -11.35
N VAL A 75 3.76 -8.17 -10.14
CA VAL A 75 4.34 -8.66 -8.90
C VAL A 75 3.21 -9.09 -7.98
N VAL A 76 3.28 -10.32 -7.49
CA VAL A 76 2.31 -10.92 -6.57
C VAL A 76 3.03 -11.23 -5.28
N VAL A 77 2.47 -10.73 -4.18
CA VAL A 77 3.06 -10.90 -2.85
C VAL A 77 2.05 -11.51 -1.89
N GLU A 78 2.59 -12.23 -0.93
CA GLU A 78 1.84 -12.77 0.19
C GLU A 78 2.13 -11.94 1.45
N PHE A 79 1.15 -11.94 2.35
CA PHE A 79 1.23 -11.31 3.65
C PHE A 79 1.26 -12.40 4.72
N ALA A 80 1.88 -12.14 5.86
CA ALA A 80 2.02 -13.13 6.92
C ALA A 80 0.67 -13.66 7.43
N GLN A 81 -0.38 -12.85 7.43
CA GLN A 81 -1.74 -13.21 7.84
C GLN A 81 -2.80 -12.52 6.97
N PRO A 82 -3.91 -13.19 6.61
CA PRO A 82 -5.05 -12.56 5.95
C PRO A 82 -5.63 -11.42 6.81
N MET A 83 -5.89 -10.25 6.21
CA MET A 83 -6.41 -9.09 6.94
C MET A 83 -7.49 -8.35 6.15
N GLU A 84 -8.46 -7.76 6.85
CA GLU A 84 -9.42 -6.86 6.19
C GLU A 84 -8.68 -5.60 5.74
N VAL A 85 -8.52 -5.43 4.43
CA VAL A 85 -7.72 -4.35 3.87
C VAL A 85 -8.59 -3.10 3.74
N SER A 86 -8.24 -2.03 4.45
CA SER A 86 -8.82 -0.70 4.20
C SER A 86 -8.03 0.07 3.14
N PHE A 87 -6.70 -0.05 3.19
CA PHE A 87 -5.79 0.68 2.32
C PHE A 87 -4.62 -0.20 1.89
N VAL A 88 -4.24 -0.10 0.61
CA VAL A 88 -2.94 -0.56 0.11
C VAL A 88 -2.10 0.67 -0.17
N VAL A 89 -0.89 0.72 0.40
CA VAL A 89 0.07 1.79 0.16
C VAL A 89 1.18 1.26 -0.73
N ILE A 90 1.41 1.94 -1.84
CA ILE A 90 2.53 1.67 -2.74
C ILE A 90 3.44 2.89 -2.80
N VAL A 91 4.74 2.63 -2.63
CA VAL A 91 5.79 3.64 -2.69
C VAL A 91 6.52 3.51 -4.02
N GLU A 92 6.25 4.42 -4.96
CA GLU A 92 6.97 4.50 -6.23
C GLU A 92 8.15 5.47 -6.09
N SER A 93 9.34 4.91 -5.89
CA SER A 93 10.55 5.70 -5.62
C SER A 93 11.15 6.39 -6.84
N HIS A 94 10.86 5.92 -8.05
CA HIS A 94 11.37 6.47 -9.31
C HIS A 94 10.31 6.37 -10.41
N LEU A 95 10.12 7.46 -11.17
CA LEU A 95 9.06 7.59 -12.19
C LEU A 95 7.66 7.23 -11.64
N PRO A 96 7.15 7.92 -10.61
CA PRO A 96 5.81 7.63 -10.08
C PRO A 96 4.76 7.88 -11.16
N GLY A 97 3.79 6.97 -11.27
CA GLY A 97 2.80 6.99 -12.36
C GLY A 97 2.62 5.65 -13.07
N ARG A 98 3.36 4.61 -12.65
CA ARG A 98 3.61 3.41 -13.46
C ARG A 98 2.89 2.17 -12.96
N VAL A 99 2.43 2.16 -11.70
CA VAL A 99 1.43 1.17 -11.26
C VAL A 99 0.09 1.50 -11.89
N ALA A 100 -0.48 0.53 -12.61
CA ALA A 100 -1.70 0.70 -13.40
C ALA A 100 -2.92 0.01 -12.78
N ASP A 101 -2.71 -1.12 -12.10
CA ASP A 101 -3.79 -1.82 -11.40
C ASP A 101 -3.27 -2.45 -10.10
N VAL A 102 -4.17 -2.50 -9.13
CA VAL A 102 -3.97 -3.20 -7.86
C VAL A 102 -5.22 -4.01 -7.61
N SER A 103 -5.04 -5.31 -7.45
CA SER A 103 -6.09 -6.25 -7.12
C SER A 103 -5.81 -6.85 -5.74
N LEU A 104 -6.83 -7.36 -5.09
CA LEU A 104 -6.66 -8.16 -3.88
C LEU A 104 -6.97 -9.63 -4.18
N ILE A 105 -6.32 -10.57 -3.49
CA ILE A 105 -6.57 -12.02 -3.61
C ILE A 105 -7.01 -12.51 -2.23
N ASP A 106 -8.17 -13.15 -2.10
CA ASP A 106 -8.60 -13.71 -0.80
C ASP A 106 -7.91 -15.04 -0.46
N ASP A 107 -8.19 -15.59 0.72
CA ASP A 107 -7.66 -16.89 1.19
C ASP A 107 -8.14 -18.10 0.38
N ARG A 108 -9.05 -17.89 -0.57
CA ARG A 108 -9.57 -18.90 -1.50
C ARG A 108 -9.04 -18.69 -2.92
N GLY A 109 -8.18 -17.69 -3.13
CA GLY A 109 -7.60 -17.36 -4.44
C GLY A 109 -8.50 -16.49 -5.32
N HIS A 110 -9.59 -15.94 -4.79
CA HIS A 110 -10.46 -15.05 -5.55
C HIS A 110 -9.83 -13.66 -5.69
N GLN A 111 -9.64 -13.22 -6.93
CA GLN A 111 -9.23 -11.86 -7.23
C GLN A 111 -10.41 -10.89 -7.13
N ILE A 112 -10.28 -9.89 -6.26
CA ILE A 112 -11.14 -8.71 -6.23
C ILE A 112 -10.43 -7.61 -7.02
N PRO A 113 -10.86 -7.34 -8.27
CA PRO A 113 -10.23 -6.33 -9.09
C PRO A 113 -10.63 -4.92 -8.63
N HIS A 114 -9.83 -3.93 -9.04
CA HIS A 114 -10.15 -2.51 -9.02
C HIS A 114 -10.24 -1.85 -7.64
N LEU A 115 -9.08 -1.67 -6.99
CA LEU A 115 -9.00 -0.66 -5.96
C LEU A 115 -8.99 0.75 -6.57
N HIS A 116 -9.79 1.66 -5.99
CA HIS A 116 -9.82 3.06 -6.44
C HIS A 116 -8.60 3.82 -5.91
N GLN A 117 -7.86 4.44 -6.83
CA GLN A 117 -6.63 5.17 -6.56
C GLN A 117 -6.91 6.57 -6.00
N ARG A 118 -6.34 6.90 -4.84
CA ARG A 118 -6.16 8.29 -4.38
C ARG A 118 -4.70 8.66 -4.47
N ALA A 119 -4.40 9.69 -5.27
CA ALA A 119 -3.04 10.12 -5.53
C ALA A 119 -2.58 11.18 -4.51
N LEU A 120 -1.53 10.86 -3.76
CA LEU A 120 -0.57 11.84 -3.24
C LEU A 120 0.75 11.62 -3.99
N SER A 121 1.55 12.68 -4.22
CA SER A 121 2.62 12.70 -5.25
C SER A 121 3.69 11.60 -5.15
N GLN A 122 3.83 10.95 -4.00
CA GLN A 122 4.85 9.92 -3.72
C GLN A 122 4.28 8.65 -3.07
N PHE A 123 3.03 8.71 -2.61
CA PHE A 123 2.33 7.60 -1.96
C PHE A 123 1.02 7.39 -2.68
N ARG A 124 0.85 6.20 -3.26
CA ARG A 124 -0.42 5.81 -3.84
C ARG A 124 -1.18 4.97 -2.86
N THR A 125 -2.34 5.48 -2.49
CA THR A 125 -3.25 4.80 -1.59
C THR A 125 -4.43 4.29 -2.38
N PHE A 126 -4.61 2.98 -2.32
CA PHE A 126 -5.72 2.27 -2.94
C PHE A 126 -6.69 1.89 -1.83
N SER A 127 -7.93 2.38 -1.88
CA SER A 127 -8.92 2.15 -0.82
C SER A 127 -9.80 0.95 -1.18
N CYS A 128 -9.95 0.00 -0.24
CA CYS A 128 -10.86 -1.13 -0.36
C CYS A 128 -11.96 -1.05 0.70
N PHE A 129 -13.14 -1.57 0.37
CA PHE A 129 -14.24 -1.76 1.30
C PHE A 129 -14.71 -3.22 1.23
N THR A 130 -13.91 -4.18 1.73
CA THR A 130 -14.31 -5.61 1.77
C THR A 130 -13.36 -6.51 2.62
N HIS A 131 -13.85 -7.69 3.04
CA HIS A 131 -13.35 -8.64 4.05
C HIS A 131 -12.15 -9.52 3.64
N ARG A 132 -11.07 -9.53 4.46
CA ARG A 132 -9.89 -10.43 4.53
C ARG A 132 -9.19 -10.83 3.22
N HIS A 133 -8.03 -10.22 2.94
CA HIS A 133 -7.35 -10.29 1.64
C HIS A 133 -5.81 -10.24 1.68
N PHE A 134 -5.20 -10.61 0.55
CA PHE A 134 -3.81 -10.42 0.09
C PHE A 134 -3.78 -9.42 -1.08
N ALA A 135 -2.62 -8.90 -1.49
CA ALA A 135 -2.52 -7.86 -2.55
C ALA A 135 -1.71 -8.31 -3.78
N HIS A 136 -2.22 -7.94 -4.95
CA HIS A 136 -1.71 -8.23 -6.29
C HIS A 136 -1.41 -6.91 -7.01
N LEU A 137 -0.19 -6.72 -7.51
CA LEU A 137 0.26 -5.49 -8.17
C LEU A 137 0.48 -5.72 -9.67
N VAL A 138 -0.18 -4.92 -10.51
CA VAL A 138 0.05 -4.89 -11.95
C VAL A 138 0.59 -3.52 -12.34
N SER A 139 1.79 -3.48 -12.93
CA SER A 139 2.40 -2.27 -13.46
C SER A 139 2.32 -2.29 -14.99
N GLY A 140 1.66 -1.29 -15.56
CA GLY A 140 1.36 -1.22 -17.00
C GLY A 140 1.18 0.22 -17.46
N GLU A 141 1.08 0.41 -18.77
CA GLU A 141 1.03 1.72 -19.41
C GLU A 141 -0.23 2.50 -19.03
N GLY A 142 -0.02 3.72 -18.53
CA GLY A 142 -1.05 4.75 -18.45
C GLY A 142 -1.47 5.18 -19.84
N ARG A 143 -2.43 4.47 -20.44
CA ARG A 143 -3.27 5.08 -21.46
C ARG A 143 -4.01 6.23 -20.79
N ARG A 144 -3.62 7.45 -21.13
CA ARG A 144 -4.41 8.67 -20.92
C ARG A 144 -5.78 8.47 -21.57
N GLY A 145 -6.72 7.88 -20.84
CA GLY A 145 -8.14 8.06 -21.04
C GLY A 145 -8.56 9.20 -20.12
N GLN A 146 -8.84 10.36 -20.69
CA GLN A 146 -9.70 11.34 -20.05
C GLN A 146 -10.97 10.61 -19.60
N PHE A 147 -11.20 10.51 -18.29
CA PHE A 147 -12.53 10.39 -17.76
C PHE A 147 -12.83 11.73 -17.12
N GLU A 148 -13.47 12.59 -17.92
CA GLU A 148 -14.27 13.68 -17.40
C GLU A 148 -15.32 13.08 -16.47
N TYR A 149 -15.41 13.62 -15.26
CA TYR A 149 -16.54 13.36 -14.38
C TYR A 149 -17.73 14.18 -14.87
N TYR A 150 -18.75 13.49 -15.39
CA TYR A 150 -20.13 13.65 -14.94
C TYR A 150 -20.56 12.36 -14.23
#